data_AF-A0A259SDV9-F1
#
_entry.id   AF-A0A259SDV9-F1
#
_cell.length_a   1.000
_cell.length_b   1.000
_cell.length_c   1.000
_cell.angle_alpha   90.00
_cell.angle_beta   90.00
_cell.angle_gamma   90.00
#
_symmetry.space_group_name_H-M   'P 1'
#
loop_
_entity.id
_entity.type
_entity.pdbx_description
1 polymer ?
#
loop_
_entity_poly.entity_id
_entity_poly.type
_entity_poly.pdbx_seq_one_letter_code
_entity_poly.pdbx_strand_id
1 'polypeptide(L)'
;MKPGLELRLGQSLAMTPQLQQSIRLLQLSTLELSLEIQQAVDTNPLLEIAETDEFGESGEAFNETGEAGSTPEADFQEDPNAVAGEALLAPNNELTPDDPFTLDTQWEDYYEADGSTSFSASEQNFDDYDPYATTSNGVESLRDHLLSQIHLTHLTPRDTAVATAIIEAIDPTGYLADSLEDIQSMLSEEWPDIDLEEIGTILHLVQSLDPVGVGARDLNESLSLQLRQKPVDTPYLDIALQICERDLIEAIAQREYTKVQRTLGIDQAALEGALLLLQGLNPRPGADVGAEAADYLIPDVMVTLRNNVWHVDLNPEIAPKLRVNQTYARMINRSSRGEDASYIRSHLQEARWFIKSLRSRNETLLNVARAIVARQTAFFEQGETGMKPLVLREIAEELSLHESTVSRVTTQKYMLTPRGTFEFKYFFSSHVGTSDGGECSATAIRAMIKKLVSEENPRKPLSDAKIADMLIEQGIDVARRTIAKYREAMGIASSTDRKRLI
;
A
#
# COMPACT_ATOMS: atom_id res chain seq x y z
N MET A 1 0.77 56.15 -44.90
CA MET A 1 0.68 54.69 -44.85
C MET A 1 -0.38 54.33 -43.82
N LYS A 2 -1.42 53.58 -44.20
CA LYS A 2 -2.48 53.16 -43.28
C LYS A 2 -1.96 51.96 -42.46
N PRO A 3 -2.02 51.96 -41.12
CA PRO A 3 -1.70 50.78 -40.34
C PRO A 3 -2.85 49.78 -40.50
N GLY A 4 -2.57 48.63 -41.13
CA GLY A 4 -3.49 47.50 -41.15
C GLY A 4 -3.41 46.76 -39.82
N LEU A 5 -4.52 46.65 -39.09
CA LEU A 5 -4.64 45.70 -38.00
C LEU A 5 -4.82 44.30 -38.60
N GLU A 6 -3.81 43.46 -38.41
CA GLU A 6 -3.87 42.04 -38.73
C GLU A 6 -4.41 41.28 -37.51
N LEU A 7 -5.72 41.04 -37.48
CA LEU A 7 -6.37 40.22 -36.47
C LEU A 7 -6.01 38.75 -36.73
N ARG A 8 -5.02 38.24 -36.00
CA ARG A 8 -4.75 36.80 -35.91
C ARG A 8 -5.84 36.15 -35.08
N LEU A 9 -6.78 35.50 -35.76
CA LEU A 9 -7.81 34.67 -35.15
C LEU A 9 -7.17 33.38 -34.61
N GLY A 10 -6.63 33.44 -33.39
CA GLY A 10 -6.21 32.25 -32.65
C GLY A 10 -7.46 31.53 -32.14
N GLN A 11 -7.80 30.39 -32.76
CA GLN A 11 -8.78 29.47 -32.22
C GLN A 11 -8.16 28.79 -30.99
N SER A 12 -8.26 29.41 -29.82
CA SER A 12 -8.06 28.66 -28.58
C SER A 12 -9.23 27.69 -28.48
N LEU A 13 -8.94 26.38 -28.51
CA LEU A 13 -9.92 25.38 -28.12
C LEU A 13 -10.26 25.67 -26.66
N ALA A 14 -11.37 26.38 -26.42
CA ALA A 14 -11.89 26.56 -25.08
C ALA A 14 -12.20 25.16 -24.54
N MET A 15 -11.40 24.73 -23.57
CA MET A 15 -11.47 23.40 -23.02
C MET A 15 -12.83 23.23 -22.35
N THR A 16 -13.69 22.37 -22.90
CA THR A 16 -14.99 22.11 -22.28
C THR A 16 -14.77 21.54 -20.88
N PRO A 17 -15.63 21.87 -19.89
CA PRO A 17 -15.50 21.36 -18.52
C PRO A 17 -15.47 19.82 -18.48
N GLN A 18 -16.18 19.17 -19.41
CA GLN A 18 -16.12 17.73 -19.64
C GLN A 18 -14.69 17.26 -19.98
N LEU A 19 -14.02 17.87 -20.96
CA LEU A 19 -12.63 17.51 -21.29
C LEU A 19 -11.68 17.71 -20.09
N GLN A 20 -11.86 18.78 -19.31
CA GLN A 20 -11.08 19.00 -18.09
C GLN A 20 -11.29 17.89 -17.06
N GLN A 21 -12.54 17.51 -16.82
CA GLN A 21 -12.88 16.42 -15.91
C GLN A 21 -12.31 15.08 -16.39
N SER A 22 -12.35 14.79 -17.69
CA SER A 22 -11.80 13.54 -18.23
C SER A 22 -10.29 13.44 -18.06
N ILE A 23 -9.58 14.56 -18.20
CA ILE A 23 -8.13 14.60 -17.99
C ILE A 23 -7.80 14.52 -16.49
N ARG A 24 -8.63 15.11 -15.62
CA ARG A 24 -8.48 14.97 -14.18
C ARG A 24 -8.57 13.51 -13.77
N LEU A 25 -9.57 12.77 -14.28
CA LEU A 25 -9.73 11.33 -14.03
C LEU A 25 -8.50 10.49 -14.44
N LEU A 26 -7.78 10.89 -15.50
CA LEU A 26 -6.54 10.19 -15.89
C LEU A 26 -5.42 10.31 -14.85
N GLN A 27 -5.38 11.42 -14.10
CA GLN A 27 -4.32 11.70 -13.13
C GLN A 27 -4.59 11.07 -11.76
N LEU A 28 -5.86 10.91 -11.39
CA LEU A 28 -6.24 10.41 -10.07
C LEU A 28 -5.63 9.03 -9.79
N SER A 29 -5.14 8.87 -8.57
CA SER A 29 -4.76 7.57 -7.99
C SER A 29 -5.98 6.65 -7.88
N THR A 30 -5.74 5.38 -7.56
CA THR A 30 -6.80 4.37 -7.41
C THR A 30 -7.77 4.72 -6.28
N LEU A 31 -7.24 5.13 -5.13
CA LEU A 31 -8.02 5.58 -3.97
C LEU A 31 -8.80 6.87 -4.24
N GLU A 32 -8.18 7.84 -4.92
CA GLU A 32 -8.90 9.07 -5.29
C GLU A 32 -10.00 8.79 -6.31
N LEU A 33 -9.77 7.84 -7.23
CA LEU A 33 -10.77 7.44 -8.19
C LEU A 33 -11.93 6.69 -7.55
N SER A 34 -11.69 5.81 -6.57
CA SER A 34 -12.77 5.13 -5.86
C SER A 34 -13.63 6.13 -5.10
N LEU A 35 -13.01 7.12 -4.45
CA LEU A 35 -13.71 8.22 -3.79
C LEU A 35 -14.54 9.05 -4.79
N GLU A 36 -13.96 9.41 -5.94
CA GLU A 36 -14.66 10.19 -6.97
C GLU A 36 -15.81 9.38 -7.59
N ILE A 37 -15.66 8.06 -7.78
CA ILE A 37 -16.73 7.18 -8.24
C ILE A 37 -17.85 7.13 -7.21
N GLN A 38 -17.54 6.98 -5.93
CA GLN A 38 -18.54 6.95 -4.87
C GLN A 38 -19.32 8.26 -4.82
N GLN A 39 -18.63 9.41 -4.84
CA GLN A 39 -19.28 10.71 -4.92
C GLN A 39 -20.15 10.87 -6.19
N ALA A 40 -19.71 10.34 -7.33
CA ALA A 40 -20.48 10.38 -8.57
C ALA A 40 -21.74 9.51 -8.51
N VAL A 41 -21.69 8.38 -7.81
CA VAL A 41 -22.84 7.50 -7.55
C VAL A 41 -23.82 8.17 -6.59
N ASP A 42 -23.32 8.78 -5.50
CA ASP A 42 -24.16 9.47 -4.51
C ASP A 42 -24.88 10.70 -5.09
N THR A 43 -24.22 11.42 -6.00
CA THR A 43 -24.78 12.62 -6.64
C THR A 43 -25.71 12.31 -7.81
N ASN A 44 -25.57 11.14 -8.45
CA ASN A 44 -26.34 10.78 -9.63
C ASN A 44 -27.17 9.52 -9.42
N PRO A 45 -28.50 9.64 -9.26
CA PRO A 45 -29.38 8.50 -8.98
C PRO A 45 -29.49 7.48 -10.13
N LEU A 46 -28.89 7.76 -11.29
CA LEU A 46 -28.88 6.86 -12.44
C LEU A 46 -27.61 6.01 -12.53
N LEU A 47 -26.58 6.30 -11.75
CA LEU A 47 -25.35 5.52 -11.71
C LEU A 47 -25.45 4.46 -10.63
N GLU A 48 -25.17 3.22 -11.00
CA GLU A 48 -25.10 2.09 -10.07
C GLU A 48 -23.77 1.37 -10.25
N ILE A 49 -23.17 0.98 -9.13
CA ILE A 49 -22.06 0.05 -9.12
C ILE A 49 -22.67 -1.33 -9.34
N ALA A 50 -22.32 -2.00 -10.44
CA ALA A 50 -22.71 -3.38 -10.60
C ALA A 50 -21.89 -4.20 -9.60
N GLU A 51 -22.57 -4.72 -8.58
CA GLU A 51 -22.04 -5.81 -7.78
C GLU A 51 -21.68 -6.95 -8.74
N THR A 52 -20.49 -7.50 -8.57
CA THR A 52 -20.10 -8.67 -9.34
C THR A 52 -20.93 -9.81 -8.75
N ASP A 53 -22.05 -10.13 -9.37
CA ASP A 53 -22.80 -11.35 -9.07
C ASP A 53 -21.82 -12.54 -9.22
N GLU A 54 -21.21 -12.98 -8.11
CA GLU A 54 -20.57 -14.30 -7.98
C GLU A 54 -21.62 -15.39 -7.70
N PHE A 55 -22.90 -15.12 -8.00
CA PHE A 55 -23.95 -16.12 -8.04
C PHE A 55 -24.54 -16.22 -9.45
N GLY A 56 -24.12 -17.24 -10.21
CA GLY A 56 -24.91 -17.74 -11.33
C GLY A 56 -24.16 -18.11 -12.61
N GLU A 57 -23.17 -18.99 -12.56
CA GLU A 57 -22.98 -19.92 -13.68
C GLU A 57 -24.13 -20.93 -13.69
N SER A 58 -25.20 -20.59 -14.41
CA SER A 58 -26.04 -21.60 -15.05
C SER A 58 -26.07 -21.28 -16.54
N GLY A 59 -25.24 -22.02 -17.27
CA GLY A 59 -25.16 -21.92 -18.71
C GLY A 59 -26.45 -22.40 -19.36
N GLU A 60 -27.15 -21.50 -20.04
CA GLU A 60 -28.05 -21.89 -21.12
C GLU A 60 -27.35 -21.66 -22.46
N ALA A 61 -26.86 -22.77 -23.00
CA ALA A 61 -26.34 -22.86 -24.35
C ALA A 61 -27.48 -22.61 -25.36
N PHE A 62 -27.40 -21.49 -26.07
CA PHE A 62 -28.14 -21.32 -27.32
C PHE A 62 -27.52 -22.23 -28.38
N ASN A 63 -28.27 -23.23 -28.83
CA ASN A 63 -28.00 -23.91 -30.09
C ASN A 63 -29.29 -24.05 -30.91
N GLU A 64 -29.22 -23.59 -32.16
CA GLU A 64 -30.29 -23.51 -33.14
C GLU A 64 -30.83 -24.88 -33.55
N THR A 65 -32.13 -24.96 -33.88
CA THR A 65 -32.62 -25.50 -35.18
C THR A 65 -34.14 -25.29 -35.31
N GLY A 66 -34.58 -24.84 -36.48
CA GLY A 66 -35.98 -24.51 -36.75
C GLY A 66 -36.80 -25.68 -37.29
N GLU A 67 -38.12 -25.54 -37.25
CA GLU A 67 -39.04 -25.99 -38.31
C GLU A 67 -40.43 -25.37 -38.14
N ALA A 68 -41.09 -25.17 -39.27
CA ALA A 68 -42.33 -24.43 -39.43
C ALA A 68 -43.57 -25.35 -39.46
N GLY A 69 -44.68 -24.84 -38.91
CA GLY A 69 -46.04 -25.04 -39.43
C GLY A 69 -46.87 -26.17 -38.83
N SER A 70 -47.96 -25.82 -38.13
CA SER A 70 -49.36 -26.09 -38.54
C SER A 70 -50.33 -25.90 -37.37
N THR A 71 -51.39 -25.11 -37.58
CA THR A 71 -52.65 -25.13 -36.82
C THR A 71 -53.50 -26.33 -37.28
N PRO A 72 -54.47 -26.82 -36.48
CA PRO A 72 -55.83 -26.28 -36.56
C PRO A 72 -56.61 -26.21 -35.25
N GLU A 73 -57.69 -25.44 -35.32
CA GLU A 73 -58.73 -25.14 -34.33
C GLU A 73 -59.67 -26.33 -34.01
N ALA A 74 -60.28 -26.28 -32.81
CA ALA A 74 -61.70 -26.55 -32.46
C ALA A 74 -61.79 -27.09 -31.02
N ASP A 75 -62.81 -26.93 -30.19
CA ASP A 75 -63.98 -26.05 -30.00
C ASP A 75 -64.68 -26.64 -28.74
N PHE A 76 -65.68 -25.95 -28.20
CA PHE A 76 -66.65 -26.38 -27.17
C PHE A 76 -66.43 -26.00 -25.70
N GLN A 77 -67.27 -25.03 -25.35
CA GLN A 77 -67.67 -24.53 -24.04
C GLN A 77 -69.12 -25.01 -23.82
N GLU A 78 -69.46 -25.54 -22.64
CA GLU A 78 -70.67 -25.21 -21.85
C GLU A 78 -70.79 -26.06 -20.57
N ASP A 79 -70.83 -25.34 -19.45
CA ASP A 79 -71.40 -25.65 -18.12
C ASP A 79 -72.80 -26.30 -18.19
N PRO A 80 -73.41 -26.94 -17.14
CA PRO A 80 -73.59 -26.32 -15.81
C PRO A 80 -73.93 -27.21 -14.56
N ASN A 81 -73.74 -26.62 -13.36
CA ASN A 81 -74.58 -26.73 -12.14
C ASN A 81 -74.72 -28.07 -11.37
N ALA A 82 -74.23 -28.12 -10.12
CA ALA A 82 -74.99 -28.64 -8.95
C ALA A 82 -74.25 -28.55 -7.58
N VAL A 83 -74.57 -27.49 -6.82
CA VAL A 83 -74.97 -27.42 -5.38
C VAL A 83 -74.17 -28.09 -4.21
N ALA A 84 -73.71 -27.20 -3.31
CA ALA A 84 -74.19 -26.97 -1.93
C ALA A 84 -73.56 -27.66 -0.68
N GLY A 85 -73.36 -26.82 0.35
CA GLY A 85 -73.46 -27.12 1.80
C GLY A 85 -72.21 -26.78 2.62
N GLU A 86 -72.07 -25.57 3.20
CA GLU A 86 -72.40 -25.20 4.61
C GLU A 86 -71.46 -25.85 5.67
N ALA A 87 -70.95 -25.24 6.75
CA ALA A 87 -71.08 -23.96 7.46
C ALA A 87 -69.84 -23.88 8.44
N LEU A 88 -69.37 -22.74 8.98
CA LEU A 88 -69.92 -22.06 10.17
C LEU A 88 -69.09 -20.79 10.51
N LEU A 89 -69.81 -19.66 10.51
CA LEU A 89 -69.89 -18.62 11.57
C LEU A 89 -68.72 -17.64 11.86
N ALA A 90 -69.00 -16.38 11.55
CA ALA A 90 -68.56 -15.17 12.27
C ALA A 90 -69.35 -14.98 13.60
N PRO A 91 -68.99 -14.00 14.47
CA PRO A 91 -69.64 -12.69 14.29
C PRO A 91 -68.76 -11.45 14.60
N ASN A 92 -69.08 -10.43 13.81
CA ASN A 92 -68.92 -8.97 13.93
C ASN A 92 -68.74 -8.34 15.33
N ASN A 93 -68.00 -7.22 15.37
CA ASN A 93 -68.58 -5.97 15.88
C ASN A 93 -68.07 -4.73 15.10
N GLU A 94 -68.96 -3.74 15.00
CA GLU A 94 -69.09 -2.66 14.02
C GLU A 94 -68.30 -1.35 14.30
N LEU A 95 -68.03 -0.60 13.22
CA LEU A 95 -68.05 0.87 12.99
C LEU A 95 -67.63 1.84 14.14
N THR A 96 -66.81 2.89 13.98
CA THR A 96 -66.84 4.04 13.03
C THR A 96 -65.53 4.86 13.05
N PRO A 97 -65.32 5.81 12.10
CA PRO A 97 -64.11 6.63 11.88
C PRO A 97 -64.13 7.99 12.60
N ASP A 98 -62.94 8.49 12.99
CA ASP A 98 -62.49 9.91 13.07
C ASP A 98 -61.47 10.10 14.23
N ASP A 99 -60.18 10.23 13.91
CA ASP A 99 -59.34 11.38 14.33
C ASP A 99 -57.88 11.24 13.84
N PRO A 100 -57.23 12.34 13.40
CA PRO A 100 -55.87 12.36 12.87
C PRO A 100 -54.84 12.66 13.99
N PHE A 101 -53.63 12.11 13.85
CA PHE A 101 -52.45 12.30 14.71
C PHE A 101 -52.45 11.59 16.07
N THR A 102 -51.78 10.43 16.13
CA THR A 102 -50.82 10.13 17.20
C THR A 102 -49.56 9.54 16.57
N LEU A 103 -48.56 10.41 16.38
CA LEU A 103 -47.16 10.01 16.29
C LEU A 103 -46.78 9.54 17.69
N ASP A 104 -46.62 8.23 17.89
CA ASP A 104 -45.75 7.67 18.93
C ASP A 104 -45.51 6.17 18.68
N THR A 105 -44.82 5.84 17.59
CA THR A 105 -44.07 4.57 17.51
C THR A 105 -42.67 4.85 17.99
N GLN A 106 -42.45 4.50 19.26
CA GLN A 106 -41.22 4.67 20.01
C GLN A 106 -40.14 3.77 19.42
N TRP A 107 -38.97 4.37 19.13
CA TRP A 107 -37.75 3.72 18.61
C TRP A 107 -37.08 2.76 19.62
N GLU A 108 -37.86 2.19 20.54
CA GLU A 108 -37.38 1.35 21.65
C GLU A 108 -37.74 -0.13 21.47
N ASP A 109 -38.68 -0.47 20.57
CA ASP A 109 -39.11 -1.86 20.35
C ASP A 109 -38.18 -2.69 19.44
N TYR A 110 -37.06 -2.12 18.96
CA TYR A 110 -36.11 -2.83 18.08
C TYR A 110 -34.85 -3.35 18.80
N TYR A 111 -34.67 -3.07 20.09
CA TYR A 111 -33.52 -3.53 20.86
C TYR A 111 -33.92 -4.10 22.22
N GLU A 112 -34.81 -5.10 22.23
CA GLU A 112 -34.84 -6.04 23.36
C GLU A 112 -33.80 -7.14 23.13
N ALA A 113 -32.83 -7.15 24.04
CA ALA A 113 -31.68 -8.03 24.11
C ALA A 113 -32.08 -9.52 24.21
N ASP A 114 -31.60 -10.33 23.26
CA ASP A 114 -31.47 -11.77 23.48
C ASP A 114 -30.02 -12.09 23.88
N GLY A 115 -29.86 -12.39 25.17
CA GLY A 115 -28.61 -12.82 25.77
C GLY A 115 -28.26 -14.25 25.35
N SER A 116 -27.74 -14.42 24.14
CA SER A 116 -27.14 -15.68 23.70
C SER A 116 -25.61 -15.61 23.74
N THR A 117 -25.01 -16.55 24.47
CA THR A 117 -23.57 -16.72 24.62
C THR A 117 -22.91 -17.18 23.32
N SER A 118 -21.77 -16.58 22.95
CA SER A 118 -21.05 -16.73 21.67
C SER A 118 -20.46 -18.12 21.31
N PHE A 119 -20.92 -19.23 21.91
CA PHE A 119 -20.35 -20.56 21.65
C PHE A 119 -21.27 -21.51 20.86
N SER A 120 -22.39 -21.03 20.33
CA SER A 120 -23.28 -21.83 19.48
C SER A 120 -23.84 -21.01 18.31
N ALA A 121 -22.98 -20.55 17.41
CA ALA A 121 -23.38 -20.08 16.09
C ALA A 121 -23.08 -21.16 15.06
N SER A 122 -24.13 -21.75 14.49
CA SER A 122 -24.07 -22.60 13.31
C SER A 122 -23.53 -21.82 12.11
N GLU A 123 -22.66 -22.46 11.32
CA GLU A 123 -21.92 -21.97 10.13
C GLU A 123 -22.77 -21.44 8.93
N GLN A 124 -23.97 -20.87 9.14
CA GLN A 124 -24.89 -20.52 8.05
C GLN A 124 -25.41 -19.08 8.01
N ASN A 125 -24.98 -18.19 8.92
CA ASN A 125 -25.22 -16.75 8.77
C ASN A 125 -23.93 -16.06 8.29
N PHE A 126 -23.84 -15.86 6.98
CA PHE A 126 -22.76 -15.11 6.32
C PHE A 126 -22.97 -13.57 6.39
N ASP A 127 -24.16 -13.11 6.81
CA ASP A 127 -24.55 -11.69 6.79
C ASP A 127 -24.17 -10.88 8.05
N ASP A 128 -23.65 -11.51 9.10
CA ASP A 128 -23.13 -10.82 10.30
C ASP A 128 -21.59 -10.86 10.35
N TYR A 129 -20.97 -10.93 9.17
CA TYR A 129 -19.53 -10.73 9.02
C TYR A 129 -19.25 -9.23 9.13
N ASP A 130 -19.03 -8.72 10.34
CA ASP A 130 -18.50 -7.37 10.51
C ASP A 130 -17.06 -7.34 9.96
N PRO A 131 -16.81 -6.76 8.78
CA PRO A 131 -15.49 -6.75 8.18
C PRO A 131 -14.51 -5.96 9.06
N TYR A 132 -15.01 -5.02 9.87
CA TYR A 132 -14.21 -4.18 10.75
C TYR A 132 -13.69 -4.93 11.97
N ALA A 133 -14.44 -5.90 12.50
CA ALA A 133 -14.03 -6.71 13.65
C ALA A 133 -12.77 -7.56 13.36
N THR A 134 -12.55 -7.93 12.09
CA THR A 134 -11.33 -8.64 11.65
C THR A 134 -10.21 -7.71 11.14
N THR A 135 -10.50 -6.45 10.80
CA THR A 135 -9.46 -5.49 10.35
C THR A 135 -8.66 -4.87 11.48
N SER A 136 -9.10 -5.02 12.73
CA SER A 136 -8.27 -4.87 13.91
C SER A 136 -7.27 -6.04 13.98
N ASN A 137 -6.39 -6.17 12.98
CA ASN A 137 -5.18 -6.96 13.15
C ASN A 137 -4.44 -6.34 14.35
N GLY A 138 -4.45 -7.05 15.47
CA GLY A 138 -3.74 -6.73 16.70
C GLY A 138 -2.23 -6.75 16.48
N VAL A 139 -1.72 -5.80 15.71
CA VAL A 139 -0.32 -5.44 15.75
C VAL A 139 -0.16 -4.67 17.03
N GLU A 140 0.14 -5.39 18.12
CA GLU A 140 0.55 -4.76 19.37
C GLU A 140 1.74 -3.85 19.04
N SER A 141 1.56 -2.53 19.21
CA SER A 141 2.69 -1.64 19.08
C SER A 141 3.70 -1.99 20.18
N LEU A 142 4.98 -1.66 19.97
CA LEU A 142 5.99 -1.81 21.02
C LEU A 142 5.52 -1.18 22.35
N ARG A 143 4.83 -0.04 22.25
CA ARG A 143 4.27 0.68 23.40
C ARG A 143 3.17 -0.12 24.08
N ASP A 144 2.24 -0.69 23.32
CA ASP A 144 1.16 -1.51 23.88
C ASP A 144 1.72 -2.76 24.57
N HIS A 145 2.73 -3.40 23.98
CA HIS A 145 3.40 -4.57 24.56
C HIS A 145 4.08 -4.23 25.89
N LEU A 146 4.77 -3.08 25.97
CA LEU A 146 5.40 -2.63 27.21
C LEU A 146 4.36 -2.24 28.26
N LEU A 147 3.29 -1.53 27.88
CA LEU A 147 2.21 -1.16 28.80
C LEU A 147 1.51 -2.40 29.38
N SER A 148 1.27 -3.41 28.55
CA SER A 148 0.75 -4.71 28.99
C SER A 148 1.64 -5.34 30.07
N GLN A 149 2.97 -5.32 29.89
CA GLN A 149 3.90 -5.83 30.89
C GLN A 149 3.92 -5.01 32.18
N ILE A 150 3.86 -3.68 32.08
CA ILE A 150 3.79 -2.80 33.25
C ILE A 150 2.54 -3.08 34.07
N HIS A 151 1.39 -3.26 33.42
CA HIS A 151 0.15 -3.63 34.11
C HIS A 151 0.21 -4.99 34.83
N LEU A 152 1.08 -5.90 34.38
CA LEU A 152 1.33 -7.17 35.06
C LEU A 152 2.29 -7.06 36.24
N THR A 153 3.08 -5.97 36.32
CA THR A 153 3.96 -5.70 37.46
C THR A 153 3.23 -4.97 38.58
N HIS A 154 3.55 -5.31 39.83
CA HIS A 154 2.98 -4.64 41.00
C HIS A 154 3.71 -3.32 41.27
N LEU A 155 3.28 -2.26 40.57
CA LEU A 155 3.77 -0.90 40.77
C LEU A 155 2.77 -0.05 41.56
N THR A 156 3.27 0.99 42.23
CA THR A 156 2.36 1.99 42.81
C THR A 156 1.71 2.80 41.68
N PRO A 157 0.54 3.44 41.91
CA PRO A 157 -0.07 4.29 40.89
C PRO A 157 0.86 5.41 40.40
N ARG A 158 1.75 5.88 41.29
CA ARG A 158 2.76 6.90 41.01
C ARG A 158 3.85 6.35 40.09
N ASP A 159 4.41 5.17 40.41
CA ASP A 159 5.45 4.55 39.58
C ASP A 159 4.90 4.11 38.22
N THR A 160 3.63 3.69 38.17
CA THR A 160 2.94 3.34 36.92
C THR A 160 2.83 4.55 36.01
N ALA A 161 2.48 5.73 36.55
CA ALA A 161 2.41 6.97 35.76
C ALA A 161 3.78 7.36 35.19
N VAL A 162 4.85 7.28 36.01
CA VAL A 162 6.23 7.53 35.55
C VAL A 162 6.62 6.54 34.44
N ALA A 163 6.30 5.26 34.63
CA ALA A 163 6.68 4.24 33.67
C ALA A 163 5.91 4.35 32.34
N THR A 164 4.64 4.73 32.38
CA THR A 164 3.84 5.07 31.20
C THR A 164 4.44 6.25 30.44
N ALA A 165 4.83 7.32 31.16
CA ALA A 165 5.49 8.48 30.53
C ALA A 165 6.83 8.08 29.87
N ILE A 166 7.62 7.21 30.51
CA ILE A 166 8.86 6.67 29.93
C ILE A 166 8.55 5.85 28.67
N ILE A 167 7.52 4.98 28.69
CA ILE A 167 7.14 4.19 27.50
C ILE A 167 6.69 5.09 26.35
N GLU A 168 5.98 6.19 26.64
CA GLU A 168 5.53 7.13 25.61
C GLU A 168 6.71 7.88 24.96
N ALA A 169 7.75 8.17 25.74
CA ALA A 169 9.01 8.76 25.26
C ALA A 169 9.91 7.78 24.48
N ILE A 170 9.55 6.49 24.40
CA ILE A 170 10.30 5.49 23.61
C ILE A 170 9.85 5.55 22.14
N ASP A 171 10.85 5.62 21.25
CA ASP A 171 10.67 5.54 19.81
C ASP A 171 10.31 4.10 19.36
N PRO A 172 9.70 3.92 18.18
CA PRO A 172 9.45 2.59 17.60
C PRO A 172 10.72 1.73 17.44
N THR A 173 11.90 2.37 17.41
CA THR A 173 13.20 1.68 17.34
C THR A 173 13.64 1.08 18.68
N GLY A 174 13.00 1.47 19.80
CA GLY A 174 13.30 1.03 21.16
C GLY A 174 14.22 1.95 21.97
N TYR A 175 14.61 3.11 21.43
CA TYR A 175 15.45 4.10 22.11
C TYR A 175 14.60 5.18 22.80
N LEU A 176 15.15 5.76 23.87
CA LEU A 176 14.54 6.90 24.56
C LEU A 176 14.85 8.19 23.78
N ALA A 177 13.81 8.87 23.29
CA ALA A 177 13.98 10.12 22.53
C ALA A 177 14.22 11.33 23.44
N ASP A 178 13.56 11.36 24.59
CA ASP A 178 13.57 12.48 25.53
C ASP A 178 14.60 12.30 26.65
N SER A 179 15.10 13.41 27.19
CA SER A 179 16.00 13.35 28.35
C SER A 179 15.21 13.10 29.64
N LEU A 180 15.89 12.59 30.68
CA LEU A 180 15.24 12.42 31.99
C LEU A 180 14.72 13.73 32.59
N GLU A 181 15.37 14.85 32.26
CA GLU A 181 14.96 16.19 32.71
C GLU A 181 13.66 16.62 32.04
N ASP A 182 13.49 16.30 30.76
CA ASP A 182 12.27 16.60 30.00
C ASP A 182 11.09 15.78 30.56
N ILE A 183 11.29 14.48 30.81
CA ILE A 183 10.28 13.60 31.43
C ILE A 183 9.92 14.10 32.83
N GLN A 184 10.91 14.54 33.62
CA GLN A 184 10.66 15.13 34.94
C GLN A 184 9.82 16.40 34.83
N SER A 185 10.15 17.29 33.89
CA SER A 185 9.41 18.54 33.69
C SER A 185 7.95 18.31 33.30
N MET A 186 7.70 17.33 32.42
CA MET A 186 6.34 16.92 32.03
C MET A 186 5.55 16.37 33.21
N LEU A 187 6.18 15.56 34.05
CA LEU A 187 5.51 14.93 35.18
C LEU A 187 5.37 15.85 36.41
N SER A 188 6.20 16.90 36.50
CA SER A 188 6.18 17.88 37.60
C SER A 188 4.88 18.69 37.69
N GLU A 189 4.11 18.76 36.60
CA GLU A 189 2.80 19.41 36.56
C GLU A 189 1.74 18.64 37.39
N GLU A 190 1.83 17.31 37.40
CA GLU A 190 0.93 16.44 38.17
C GLU A 190 1.53 15.97 39.50
N TRP A 191 2.87 15.84 39.58
CA TRP A 191 3.58 15.29 40.72
C TRP A 191 4.87 16.08 41.03
N PRO A 192 4.79 17.16 41.82
CA PRO A 192 5.93 18.05 42.05
C PRO A 192 7.06 17.45 42.92
N ASP A 193 6.82 16.33 43.60
CA ASP A 193 7.79 15.69 44.51
C ASP A 193 8.55 14.52 43.86
N ILE A 194 8.72 14.48 42.53
CA ILE A 194 9.43 13.39 41.85
C ILE A 194 10.90 13.77 41.62
N ASP A 195 11.78 12.95 42.19
CA ASP A 195 13.22 13.11 42.04
C ASP A 195 13.73 12.39 40.78
N LEU A 196 14.81 12.91 40.18
CA LEU A 196 15.48 12.28 39.03
C LEU A 196 15.97 10.86 39.34
N GLU A 197 16.31 10.58 40.59
CA GLU A 197 16.73 9.26 41.04
C GLU A 197 15.59 8.24 40.96
N GLU A 198 14.37 8.63 41.32
CA GLU A 198 13.18 7.77 41.21
C GLU A 198 12.90 7.42 39.74
N ILE A 199 12.94 8.41 38.84
CA ILE A 199 12.78 8.19 37.39
C ILE A 199 13.87 7.24 36.87
N GLY A 200 15.12 7.38 37.32
CA GLY A 200 16.22 6.48 36.98
C GLY A 200 15.98 5.03 37.43
N THR A 201 15.41 4.82 38.63
CA THR A 201 15.07 3.47 39.10
C THR A 201 13.97 2.82 38.26
N ILE A 202 12.95 3.59 37.89
CA ILE A 202 11.84 3.12 37.06
C ILE A 202 12.31 2.89 35.63
N LEU A 203 13.21 3.72 35.10
CA LEU A 203 13.87 3.48 33.81
C LEU A 203 14.60 2.13 33.82
N HIS A 204 15.34 1.80 34.87
CA HIS A 204 16.00 0.49 34.98
C HIS A 204 15.01 -0.68 35.04
N LEU A 205 13.83 -0.47 35.62
CA LEU A 205 12.75 -1.45 35.57
C LEU A 205 12.23 -1.61 34.14
N VAL A 206 11.94 -0.52 33.44
CA VAL A 206 11.50 -0.53 32.03
C VAL A 206 12.55 -1.20 31.14
N GLN A 207 13.84 -0.93 31.37
CA GLN A 207 14.97 -1.55 30.66
C GLN A 207 15.09 -3.07 30.90
N SER A 208 14.49 -3.60 31.96
CA SER A 208 14.45 -5.04 32.26
C SER A 208 13.28 -5.78 31.61
N LEU A 209 12.34 -5.05 31.02
CA LEU A 209 11.20 -5.60 30.27
C LEU A 209 11.65 -6.21 28.94
N ASP A 210 10.74 -6.97 28.32
CA ASP A 210 10.95 -7.55 26.99
C ASP A 210 10.39 -6.59 25.91
N PRO A 211 11.12 -6.24 24.85
CA PRO A 211 12.43 -6.75 24.43
C PRO A 211 13.64 -6.11 25.11
N VAL A 212 14.68 -6.94 25.28
CA VAL A 212 15.88 -6.60 26.04
C VAL A 212 16.67 -5.44 25.42
N GLY A 213 17.00 -4.43 26.23
CA GLY A 213 17.70 -3.22 25.77
C GLY A 213 16.79 -2.12 25.20
N VAL A 214 15.48 -2.21 25.42
CA VAL A 214 14.52 -1.11 25.25
C VAL A 214 14.71 -0.04 26.32
N GLY A 215 14.44 1.22 25.99
CA GLY A 215 14.58 2.35 26.92
C GLY A 215 16.05 2.72 27.18
N ALA A 216 16.95 2.32 26.29
CA ALA A 216 18.33 2.78 26.25
C ALA A 216 18.41 4.17 25.61
N ARG A 217 19.34 5.00 26.08
CA ARG A 217 19.61 6.33 25.51
C ARG A 217 20.53 6.24 24.30
N ASP A 218 21.50 5.33 24.38
CA ASP A 218 22.52 5.12 23.36
C ASP A 218 22.61 3.66 22.95
N LEU A 219 23.14 3.42 21.74
CA LEU A 219 23.48 2.08 21.26
C LEU A 219 24.39 1.33 22.25
N ASN A 220 25.34 2.05 22.86
CA ASN A 220 26.28 1.48 23.82
C ASN A 220 25.55 0.95 25.06
N GLU A 221 24.57 1.72 25.56
CA GLU A 221 23.74 1.33 26.69
C GLU A 221 22.86 0.14 26.32
N SER A 222 22.18 0.17 25.17
CA SER A 222 21.32 -0.93 24.69
C SER A 222 22.09 -2.25 24.59
N LEU A 223 23.28 -2.22 23.95
CA LEU A 223 24.13 -3.41 23.85
C LEU A 223 24.64 -3.86 25.22
N SER A 224 24.99 -2.94 26.11
CA SER A 224 25.43 -3.29 27.47
C SER A 224 24.32 -3.97 28.29
N LEU A 225 23.07 -3.51 28.16
CA LEU A 225 21.90 -4.11 28.81
C LEU A 225 21.68 -5.54 28.29
N GLN A 226 21.76 -5.74 26.98
CA GLN A 226 21.64 -7.06 26.36
C GLN A 226 22.77 -8.02 26.76
N LEU A 227 24.00 -7.49 26.91
CA LEU A 227 25.16 -8.27 27.36
C LEU A 227 25.02 -8.69 28.83
N ARG A 228 24.53 -7.81 29.71
CA ARG A 228 24.37 -8.10 31.15
C ARG A 228 23.38 -9.23 31.43
N GLN A 229 22.43 -9.46 30.52
CA GLN A 229 21.44 -10.53 30.66
C GLN A 229 21.91 -11.88 30.11
N LYS A 230 23.04 -11.93 29.40
CA LYS A 230 23.66 -13.19 28.95
C LYS A 230 24.30 -13.94 30.12
N PRO A 231 24.37 -15.27 30.07
CA PRO A 231 25.02 -16.05 31.12
C PRO A 231 26.52 -15.74 31.16
N VAL A 232 27.06 -15.62 32.38
CA VAL A 232 28.46 -15.27 32.70
C VAL A 232 29.48 -16.24 32.06
N ASP A 233 29.04 -17.44 31.69
CA ASP A 233 29.88 -18.48 31.06
C ASP A 233 30.11 -18.24 29.55
N THR A 234 29.58 -17.17 28.98
CA THR A 234 29.80 -16.88 27.55
C THR A 234 31.19 -16.30 27.30
N PRO A 235 31.93 -16.85 26.31
CA PRO A 235 33.31 -16.45 26.05
C PRO A 235 33.35 -15.00 25.56
N TYR A 236 34.35 -14.24 26.04
CA TYR A 236 34.63 -12.85 25.65
C TYR A 236 33.58 -11.78 26.07
N LEU A 237 32.66 -12.11 27.00
CA LEU A 237 31.70 -11.14 27.56
C LEU A 237 32.36 -9.92 28.20
N ASP A 238 33.35 -10.14 29.07
CA ASP A 238 34.00 -9.06 29.81
C ASP A 238 34.65 -8.04 28.87
N ILE A 239 35.18 -8.53 27.75
CA ILE A 239 35.79 -7.70 26.70
C ILE A 239 34.71 -6.93 25.95
N ALA A 240 33.58 -7.58 25.61
CA ALA A 240 32.46 -6.92 24.95
C ALA A 240 31.85 -5.82 25.84
N LEU A 241 31.69 -6.09 27.15
CA LEU A 241 31.23 -5.10 28.12
C LEU A 241 32.20 -3.92 28.24
N GLN A 242 33.52 -4.18 28.33
CA GLN A 242 34.53 -3.12 28.35
C GLN A 242 34.56 -2.27 27.08
N ILE A 243 34.22 -2.85 25.92
CA ILE A 243 34.07 -2.13 24.67
C ILE A 243 32.88 -1.18 24.73
N CYS A 244 31.73 -1.66 25.24
CA CYS A 244 30.52 -0.86 25.39
C CYS A 244 30.69 0.26 26.44
N GLU A 245 31.29 -0.03 27.59
CA GLU A 245 31.46 0.92 28.70
C GLU A 245 32.48 2.04 28.41
N ARG A 246 33.36 1.86 27.42
CA ARG A 246 34.37 2.85 27.03
C ARG A 246 34.01 3.62 25.76
N ASP A 247 32.77 3.49 25.28
CA ASP A 247 32.28 4.11 24.05
C ASP A 247 33.15 3.83 22.81
N LEU A 248 33.84 2.69 22.79
CA LEU A 248 34.74 2.30 21.69
C LEU A 248 33.98 1.79 20.46
N ILE A 249 32.65 1.76 20.50
CA ILE A 249 31.79 1.30 19.41
C ILE A 249 31.95 2.20 18.18
N GLU A 250 32.12 3.51 18.34
CA GLU A 250 32.40 4.41 17.21
C GLU A 250 33.73 4.09 16.52
N ALA A 251 34.77 3.77 17.30
CA ALA A 251 36.07 3.36 16.76
C ALA A 251 35.98 2.01 16.04
N ILE A 252 35.10 1.11 16.49
CA ILE A 252 34.78 -0.16 15.81
C ILE A 252 34.02 0.11 14.51
N ALA A 253 33.05 1.05 14.52
CA ALA A 253 32.31 1.46 13.33
C ALA A 253 33.24 2.07 12.26
N GLN A 254 34.22 2.87 12.69
CA GLN A 254 35.29 3.43 11.84
C GLN A 254 36.39 2.42 11.48
N ARG A 255 36.28 1.16 11.94
CA ARG A 255 37.20 0.04 11.68
C ARG A 255 38.63 0.29 12.15
N GLU A 256 38.80 1.09 13.19
CA GLU A 256 40.09 1.37 13.81
C GLU A 256 40.46 0.29 14.85
N TYR A 257 40.47 -0.98 14.42
CA TYR A 257 40.72 -2.14 15.29
C TYR A 257 42.07 -2.06 16.01
N THR A 258 43.08 -1.45 15.40
CA THR A 258 44.40 -1.22 16.01
C THR A 258 44.36 -0.20 17.15
N LYS A 259 43.45 0.78 17.13
CA LYS A 259 43.25 1.67 18.28
C LYS A 259 42.59 0.89 19.41
N VAL A 260 41.50 0.16 19.12
CA VAL A 260 40.76 -0.66 20.11
C VAL A 260 41.69 -1.68 20.80
N GLN A 261 42.54 -2.38 20.04
CA GLN A 261 43.55 -3.30 20.60
C GLN A 261 44.52 -2.62 21.56
N ARG A 262 44.97 -1.40 21.23
CA ARG A 262 45.90 -0.64 22.09
C ARG A 262 45.22 -0.12 23.35
N THR A 263 43.97 0.32 23.26
CA THR A 263 43.23 0.86 24.41
C THR A 263 42.84 -0.22 25.42
N LEU A 264 42.53 -1.42 24.94
CA LEU A 264 42.11 -2.54 25.79
C LEU A 264 43.25 -3.52 26.12
N GLY A 265 44.33 -3.54 25.34
CA GLY A 265 45.47 -4.45 25.56
C GLY A 265 45.15 -5.92 25.24
N ILE A 266 44.41 -6.17 24.17
CA ILE A 266 43.81 -7.49 23.86
C ILE A 266 44.42 -8.10 22.59
N ASP A 267 44.54 -9.43 22.57
CA ASP A 267 44.97 -10.21 21.40
C ASP A 267 43.95 -10.18 20.25
N GLN A 268 44.44 -10.34 19.01
CA GLN A 268 43.59 -10.28 17.82
C GLN A 268 42.44 -11.32 17.84
N ALA A 269 42.71 -12.55 18.29
CA ALA A 269 41.69 -13.59 18.37
C ALA A 269 40.59 -13.28 19.40
N ALA A 270 40.93 -12.61 20.50
CA ALA A 270 39.96 -12.20 21.52
C ALA A 270 39.11 -11.00 21.06
N LEU A 271 39.69 -10.08 20.27
CA LEU A 271 38.91 -9.03 19.61
C LEU A 271 37.93 -9.61 18.58
N GLU A 272 38.36 -10.60 17.78
CA GLU A 272 37.50 -11.28 16.81
C GLU A 272 36.33 -11.99 17.50
N GLY A 273 36.59 -12.68 18.62
CA GLY A 273 35.55 -13.31 19.44
C GLY A 273 34.54 -12.31 20.01
N ALA A 274 35.01 -11.18 20.57
CA ALA A 274 34.13 -10.13 21.08
C ALA A 274 33.31 -9.45 19.98
N LEU A 275 33.89 -9.23 18.79
CA LEU A 275 33.18 -8.66 17.64
C LEU A 275 32.07 -9.59 17.12
N LEU A 276 32.31 -10.89 17.08
CA LEU A 276 31.28 -11.87 16.70
C LEU A 276 30.11 -11.86 17.70
N LEU A 277 30.40 -11.72 18.99
CA LEU A 277 29.39 -11.61 20.03
C LEU A 277 28.57 -10.33 19.86
N LEU A 278 29.23 -9.16 19.70
CA LEU A 278 28.56 -7.88 19.48
C LEU A 278 27.71 -7.87 18.19
N GLN A 279 28.16 -8.52 17.13
CA GLN A 279 27.40 -8.64 15.87
C GLN A 279 26.16 -9.54 15.98
N GLY A 280 26.11 -10.42 16.98
CA GLY A 280 24.96 -11.28 17.25
C GLY A 280 23.89 -10.64 18.13
N LEU A 281 24.09 -9.40 18.59
CA LEU A 281 23.12 -8.64 19.38
C LEU A 281 22.17 -7.84 18.49
N ASN A 282 20.99 -7.51 19.02
CA ASN A 282 19.95 -6.79 18.29
C ASN A 282 20.09 -5.29 18.57
N PRO A 283 20.56 -4.46 17.62
CA PRO A 283 20.75 -3.02 17.85
C PRO A 283 19.44 -2.22 17.87
N ARG A 284 18.30 -2.84 17.53
CA ARG A 284 16.98 -2.19 17.50
C ARG A 284 15.92 -3.17 18.01
N PRO A 285 15.78 -3.31 19.35
CA PRO A 285 14.87 -4.29 19.94
C PRO A 285 13.39 -3.99 19.61
N GLY A 286 13.04 -2.74 19.30
CA GLY A 286 11.67 -2.36 18.96
C GLY A 286 11.14 -2.96 17.64
N ALA A 287 12.04 -3.35 16.72
CA ALA A 287 11.65 -3.87 15.41
C ALA A 287 11.02 -5.27 15.44
N ASP A 288 11.28 -6.06 16.49
CA ASP A 288 10.79 -7.44 16.58
C ASP A 288 9.32 -7.51 17.06
N VAL A 289 8.85 -6.50 17.81
CA VAL A 289 7.52 -6.47 18.43
C VAL A 289 6.53 -5.63 17.63
N GLY A 290 6.99 -4.52 17.05
CA GLY A 290 6.16 -3.60 16.25
C GLY A 290 6.26 -3.87 14.75
N ALA A 291 5.86 -5.06 14.29
CA ALA A 291 5.77 -5.33 12.87
C ALA A 291 4.59 -4.54 12.27
N GLU A 292 4.82 -3.26 11.92
CA GLU A 292 3.88 -2.50 11.10
C GLU A 292 3.50 -3.36 9.90
N ALA A 293 2.20 -3.62 9.75
CA ALA A 293 1.69 -4.31 8.58
C ALA A 293 2.14 -3.50 7.37
N ALA A 294 3.05 -4.06 6.57
CA ALA A 294 3.57 -3.36 5.41
C ALA A 294 2.38 -2.96 4.51
N ASP A 295 2.25 -1.67 4.23
CA ASP A 295 1.20 -1.17 3.36
C ASP A 295 1.33 -1.85 1.99
N TYR A 296 0.36 -2.71 1.67
CA TYR A 296 0.34 -3.38 0.38
C TYR A 296 -0.17 -2.42 -0.68
N LEU A 297 0.66 -2.20 -1.68
CA LEU A 297 0.30 -1.38 -2.82
C LEU A 297 -0.52 -2.21 -3.81
N ILE A 298 -1.81 -1.88 -3.96
CA ILE A 298 -2.69 -2.55 -4.92
C ILE A 298 -2.35 -2.07 -6.34
N PRO A 299 -1.91 -2.97 -7.25
CA PRO A 299 -1.47 -2.60 -8.59
C PRO A 299 -2.64 -2.38 -9.57
N ASP A 300 -2.53 -1.40 -10.47
CA ASP A 300 -3.53 -1.08 -11.51
C ASP A 300 -3.56 -2.10 -12.65
N VAL A 301 -2.38 -2.56 -13.06
CA VAL A 301 -2.17 -3.42 -14.22
C VAL A 301 -1.37 -4.64 -13.81
N MET A 302 -1.77 -5.81 -14.27
CA MET A 302 -1.07 -7.07 -14.06
C MET A 302 -0.47 -7.57 -15.37
N VAL A 303 0.82 -7.93 -15.33
CA VAL A 303 1.55 -8.49 -16.46
C VAL A 303 1.87 -9.95 -16.18
N THR A 304 1.36 -10.84 -17.02
CA THR A 304 1.60 -12.29 -16.92
C THR A 304 2.18 -12.84 -18.21
N LEU A 305 3.02 -13.87 -18.09
CA LEU A 305 3.56 -14.58 -19.25
C LEU A 305 2.68 -15.81 -19.52
N ARG A 306 1.98 -15.85 -20.65
CA ARG A 306 1.19 -17.02 -21.09
C ARG A 306 1.63 -17.43 -22.49
N ASN A 307 1.89 -18.73 -22.71
CA ASN A 307 2.33 -19.26 -24.01
C ASN A 307 3.51 -18.51 -24.64
N ASN A 308 4.47 -18.07 -23.80
CA ASN A 308 5.63 -17.29 -24.23
C ASN A 308 5.28 -15.90 -24.83
N VAL A 309 4.08 -15.38 -24.55
CA VAL A 309 3.63 -14.03 -24.91
C VAL A 309 3.28 -13.26 -23.64
N TRP A 310 3.73 -12.01 -23.57
CA TRP A 310 3.40 -11.12 -22.46
C TRP A 310 1.97 -10.61 -22.59
N HIS A 311 1.12 -10.98 -21.63
CA HIS A 311 -0.25 -10.51 -21.51
C HIS A 311 -0.33 -9.43 -20.43
N VAL A 312 -1.07 -8.36 -20.74
CA VAL A 312 -1.27 -7.21 -19.88
C VAL A 312 -2.77 -7.06 -19.68
N ASP A 313 -3.20 -7.20 -18.42
CA ASP A 313 -4.60 -7.15 -18.01
C ASP A 313 -4.77 -6.09 -16.90
N LEU A 314 -5.96 -5.48 -16.81
CA LEU A 314 -6.30 -4.54 -15.74
C LEU A 314 -6.71 -5.29 -14.48
N ASN A 315 -6.43 -4.73 -13.31
CA ASN A 315 -6.92 -5.27 -12.06
C ASN A 315 -8.45 -5.07 -11.96
N PRO A 316 -9.26 -6.15 -11.87
CA PRO A 316 -10.70 -6.04 -11.75
C PRO A 316 -11.16 -5.36 -10.45
N GLU A 317 -10.39 -5.46 -9.36
CA GLU A 317 -10.75 -4.87 -8.05
C GLU A 317 -10.78 -3.33 -8.09
N ILE A 318 -9.98 -2.72 -8.96
CA ILE A 318 -9.82 -1.27 -9.06
C ILE A 318 -10.78 -0.67 -10.10
N ALA A 319 -11.36 -1.52 -10.96
CA ALA A 319 -12.25 -1.12 -12.03
C ALA A 319 -13.69 -1.58 -11.73
N PRO A 320 -14.42 -0.89 -10.83
CA PRO A 320 -15.81 -1.21 -10.55
C PRO A 320 -16.62 -1.10 -11.84
N LYS A 321 -17.48 -2.10 -12.07
CA LYS A 321 -18.33 -2.16 -13.26
C LYS A 321 -19.50 -1.18 -13.09
N LEU A 322 -19.32 0.06 -13.50
CA LEU A 322 -20.41 1.03 -13.48
C LEU A 322 -21.46 0.74 -14.56
N ARG A 323 -22.74 0.76 -14.17
CA ARG A 323 -23.88 0.62 -15.08
C ARG A 323 -24.86 1.78 -14.88
N VAL A 324 -25.63 2.05 -15.92
CA VAL A 324 -26.76 2.98 -15.83
C VAL A 324 -27.98 2.18 -15.40
N ASN A 325 -28.68 2.63 -14.36
CA ASN A 325 -29.94 2.03 -13.93
C ASN A 325 -30.96 2.08 -15.09
N GLN A 326 -31.34 0.92 -15.60
CA GLN A 326 -32.24 0.82 -16.74
C GLN A 326 -33.69 1.15 -16.39
N THR A 327 -34.10 0.97 -15.14
CA THR A 327 -35.46 1.23 -14.65
C THR A 327 -35.79 2.71 -14.79
N TYR A 328 -34.90 3.58 -14.30
CA TYR A 328 -35.06 5.02 -14.46
C TYR A 328 -34.90 5.48 -15.91
N ALA A 329 -33.98 4.87 -16.67
CA ALA A 329 -33.83 5.18 -18.09
C ALA A 329 -35.10 4.87 -18.91
N ARG A 330 -35.86 3.82 -18.53
CA ARG A 330 -37.15 3.47 -19.15
C ARG A 330 -38.27 4.44 -18.76
N MET A 331 -38.23 5.03 -17.56
CA MET A 331 -39.21 6.04 -17.12
C MET A 331 -39.14 7.31 -17.99
N ILE A 332 -37.94 7.74 -18.39
CA ILE A 332 -37.74 8.91 -19.29
C ILE A 332 -38.43 8.69 -20.64
N ASN A 333 -38.38 7.47 -21.17
CA ASN A 333 -39.00 7.15 -22.46
C ASN A 333 -40.54 7.11 -22.38
N ARG A 334 -41.13 6.93 -21.19
CA ARG A 334 -42.58 6.91 -20.98
C ARG A 334 -43.14 8.28 -20.57
N SER A 335 -42.39 9.08 -19.82
CA SER A 335 -42.81 10.40 -19.31
C SER A 335 -42.21 11.54 -20.14
N SER A 336 -42.88 11.93 -21.23
CA SER A 336 -42.29 12.80 -22.26
C SER A 336 -42.43 14.32 -22.05
N ARG A 337 -42.99 14.84 -20.96
CA ARG A 337 -43.08 16.31 -20.75
C ARG A 337 -43.09 16.69 -19.27
N GLY A 338 -42.03 17.37 -18.82
CA GLY A 338 -41.90 17.96 -17.48
C GLY A 338 -40.46 18.43 -17.22
N GLU A 339 -40.28 19.31 -16.24
CA GLU A 339 -38.95 19.74 -15.76
C GLU A 339 -38.14 18.54 -15.23
N ASP A 340 -38.79 17.59 -14.57
CA ASP A 340 -38.20 16.34 -14.08
C ASP A 340 -37.59 15.50 -15.21
N ALA A 341 -38.19 15.48 -16.40
CA ALA A 341 -37.67 14.74 -17.54
C ALA A 341 -36.39 15.38 -18.11
N SER A 342 -36.21 16.70 -17.94
CA SER A 342 -34.96 17.38 -18.31
C SER A 342 -33.85 17.12 -17.30
N TYR A 343 -34.18 17.10 -16.01
CA TYR A 343 -33.27 16.78 -14.91
C TYR A 343 -32.71 15.35 -15.04
N ILE A 344 -33.58 14.35 -15.25
CA ILE A 344 -33.12 12.97 -15.42
C ILE A 344 -32.33 12.83 -16.73
N ARG A 345 -32.65 13.59 -17.78
CA ARG A 345 -31.90 13.55 -19.05
C ARG A 345 -30.49 14.14 -18.92
N SER A 346 -30.31 15.24 -18.16
CA SER A 346 -28.98 15.79 -17.90
C SER A 346 -28.12 14.82 -17.10
N HIS A 347 -28.66 14.25 -16.02
CA HIS A 347 -27.95 13.25 -15.22
C HIS A 347 -27.67 11.96 -15.99
N LEU A 348 -28.54 11.56 -16.93
CA LEU A 348 -28.28 10.42 -17.81
C LEU A 348 -27.12 10.71 -18.77
N GLN A 349 -27.04 11.95 -19.29
CA GLN A 349 -25.94 12.37 -20.15
C GLN A 349 -24.63 12.43 -19.37
N GLU A 350 -24.65 12.97 -18.15
CA GLU A 350 -23.50 12.99 -17.23
C GLU A 350 -23.03 11.57 -16.89
N ALA A 351 -23.95 10.67 -16.52
CA ALA A 351 -23.65 9.26 -16.22
C ALA A 351 -23.00 8.56 -17.41
N ARG A 352 -23.59 8.68 -18.61
CA ARG A 352 -23.02 8.09 -19.84
C ARG A 352 -21.65 8.65 -20.17
N TRP A 353 -21.49 9.97 -19.99
CA TRP A 353 -20.22 10.63 -20.23
C TRP A 353 -19.15 10.18 -19.23
N PHE A 354 -19.50 10.05 -17.95
CA PHE A 354 -18.61 9.55 -16.90
C PHE A 354 -18.16 8.11 -17.17
N ILE A 355 -19.09 7.20 -17.49
CA ILE A 355 -18.79 5.82 -17.88
C ILE A 355 -17.86 5.78 -19.11
N LYS A 356 -18.12 6.62 -20.11
CA LYS A 356 -17.28 6.71 -21.31
C LYS A 356 -15.87 7.21 -20.96
N SER A 357 -15.75 8.22 -20.11
CA SER A 357 -14.47 8.76 -19.66
C SER A 357 -13.67 7.73 -18.86
N LEU A 358 -14.33 6.98 -17.97
CA LEU A 358 -13.70 5.89 -17.21
C LEU A 358 -13.22 4.76 -18.12
N ARG A 359 -14.03 4.35 -19.10
CA ARG A 359 -13.64 3.35 -20.09
C ARG A 359 -12.45 3.83 -20.93
N SER A 360 -12.47 5.09 -21.36
CA SER A 360 -11.36 5.68 -22.11
C SER A 360 -10.08 5.71 -21.27
N ARG A 361 -10.16 6.04 -19.97
CA ARG A 361 -9.02 5.97 -19.04
C ARG A 361 -8.44 4.56 -19.00
N ASN A 362 -9.28 3.56 -18.75
CA ASN A 362 -8.84 2.17 -18.63
C ASN A 362 -8.22 1.66 -19.93
N GLU A 363 -8.78 2.02 -21.08
CA GLU A 363 -8.23 1.69 -22.40
C GLU A 363 -6.88 2.38 -22.65
N THR A 364 -6.75 3.67 -22.32
CA THR A 364 -5.47 4.39 -22.45
C THR A 364 -4.40 3.80 -21.54
N LEU A 365 -4.73 3.47 -20.29
CA LEU A 365 -3.80 2.84 -19.34
C LEU A 365 -3.33 1.48 -19.87
N LEU A 366 -4.25 0.66 -20.36
CA LEU A 366 -3.96 -0.65 -20.93
C LEU A 366 -3.08 -0.56 -22.19
N ASN A 367 -3.35 0.40 -23.08
CA ASN A 367 -2.57 0.61 -24.29
C ASN A 367 -1.15 1.12 -23.98
N VAL A 368 -1.03 2.07 -23.04
CA VAL A 368 0.28 2.54 -22.54
C VAL A 368 1.05 1.39 -21.90
N ALA A 369 0.40 0.58 -21.08
CA ALA A 369 1.02 -0.59 -20.44
C ALA A 369 1.53 -1.61 -21.47
N ARG A 370 0.73 -1.92 -22.51
CA ARG A 370 1.14 -2.81 -23.60
C ARG A 370 2.34 -2.27 -24.38
N ALA A 371 2.35 -0.98 -24.70
CA ALA A 371 3.47 -0.34 -25.39
C ALA A 371 4.77 -0.41 -24.55
N ILE A 372 4.68 -0.13 -23.25
CA ILE A 372 5.82 -0.25 -22.32
C ILE A 372 6.34 -1.70 -22.31
N VAL A 373 5.44 -2.68 -22.13
CA VAL A 373 5.82 -4.10 -22.05
C VAL A 373 6.44 -4.60 -23.36
N ALA A 374 5.89 -4.20 -24.51
CA ALA A 374 6.42 -4.56 -25.82
C ALA A 374 7.84 -4.02 -26.06
N ARG A 375 8.14 -2.81 -25.58
CA ARG A 375 9.47 -2.19 -25.71
C ARG A 375 10.47 -2.74 -24.69
N GLN A 376 10.00 -3.12 -23.50
CA GLN A 376 10.80 -3.54 -22.36
C GLN A 376 10.89 -5.06 -22.18
N THR A 377 10.67 -5.87 -23.22
CA THR A 377 10.74 -7.35 -23.11
C THR A 377 12.03 -7.86 -22.45
N ALA A 378 13.17 -7.24 -22.76
CA ALA A 378 14.46 -7.57 -22.18
C ALA A 378 14.52 -7.37 -20.65
N PHE A 379 13.79 -6.39 -20.10
CA PHE A 379 13.66 -6.20 -18.66
C PHE A 379 12.86 -7.34 -18.01
N PHE A 380 11.77 -7.78 -18.64
CA PHE A 380 10.93 -8.84 -18.07
C PHE A 380 11.64 -10.21 -18.08
N GLU A 381 12.51 -10.47 -19.07
CA GLU A 381 13.30 -11.69 -19.16
C GLU A 381 14.55 -11.67 -18.27
N GLN A 382 15.35 -10.60 -18.34
CA GLN A 382 16.67 -10.54 -17.69
C GLN A 382 16.66 -9.74 -16.38
N GLY A 383 15.55 -9.09 -16.03
CA GLY A 383 15.42 -8.19 -14.89
C GLY A 383 16.00 -6.79 -15.18
N GLU A 384 16.34 -6.07 -14.11
CA GLU A 384 16.82 -4.68 -14.17
C GLU A 384 18.04 -4.48 -15.07
N THR A 385 18.87 -5.51 -15.26
CA THR A 385 20.07 -5.44 -16.14
C THR A 385 19.72 -5.30 -17.62
N GLY A 386 18.56 -5.82 -18.04
CA GLY A 386 18.09 -5.78 -19.42
C GLY A 386 17.25 -4.54 -19.76
N MET A 387 17.23 -3.53 -18.88
CA MET A 387 16.38 -2.37 -19.02
C MET A 387 16.82 -1.47 -20.18
N LYS A 388 15.95 -1.33 -21.19
CA LYS A 388 16.19 -0.43 -22.33
C LYS A 388 15.76 0.99 -21.94
N PRO A 389 16.45 2.03 -22.40
CA PRO A 389 15.99 3.38 -22.14
C PRO A 389 14.75 3.68 -23.00
N LEU A 390 13.82 4.46 -22.44
CA LEU A 390 12.51 4.73 -23.03
C LEU A 390 12.10 6.18 -22.73
N VAL A 391 11.80 6.96 -23.77
CA VAL A 391 11.30 8.33 -23.64
C VAL A 391 9.78 8.35 -23.74
N LEU A 392 9.13 9.22 -22.96
CA LEU A 392 7.68 9.46 -23.03
C LEU A 392 7.21 9.79 -24.46
N ARG A 393 8.02 10.54 -25.22
CA ARG A 393 7.74 10.92 -26.61
C ARG A 393 7.57 9.70 -27.52
N GLU A 394 8.37 8.65 -27.38
CA GLU A 394 8.28 7.46 -28.24
C GLU A 394 6.93 6.76 -28.10
N ILE A 395 6.47 6.59 -26.85
CA ILE A 395 5.16 5.99 -26.57
C ILE A 395 4.02 6.91 -27.05
N ALA A 396 4.19 8.22 -26.86
CA ALA A 396 3.21 9.20 -27.30
C ALA A 396 3.01 9.18 -28.83
N GLU A 397 4.11 9.07 -29.59
CA GLU A 397 4.10 8.94 -31.05
C GLU A 397 3.44 7.62 -31.49
N GLU A 398 3.78 6.49 -30.86
CA GLU A 398 3.21 5.18 -31.17
C GLU A 398 1.68 5.14 -30.95
N LEU A 399 1.21 5.69 -29.84
CA LEU A 399 -0.21 5.70 -29.47
C LEU A 399 -0.98 6.89 -30.05
N SER A 400 -0.32 7.78 -30.81
CA SER A 400 -0.90 9.05 -31.30
C SER A 400 -1.54 9.89 -30.19
N LEU A 401 -0.93 9.90 -29.00
CA LEU A 401 -1.34 10.68 -27.84
C LEU A 401 -0.37 11.85 -27.61
N HIS A 402 -0.80 12.86 -26.84
CA HIS A 402 0.11 13.92 -26.41
C HIS A 402 1.02 13.40 -25.29
N GLU A 403 2.28 13.84 -25.26
CA GLU A 403 3.26 13.48 -24.21
C GLU A 403 2.70 13.75 -22.81
N SER A 404 2.02 14.89 -22.63
CA SER A 404 1.36 15.23 -21.37
C SER A 404 0.30 14.23 -20.95
N THR A 405 -0.40 13.58 -21.89
CA THR A 405 -1.41 12.56 -21.57
C THR A 405 -0.73 11.29 -21.06
N VAL A 406 0.36 10.86 -21.72
CA VAL A 406 1.14 9.69 -21.27
C VAL A 406 1.75 9.95 -19.90
N SER A 407 2.37 11.11 -19.70
CA SER A 407 2.94 11.50 -18.39
C SER A 407 1.89 11.44 -17.27
N ARG A 408 0.69 11.97 -17.52
CA ARG A 408 -0.44 11.95 -16.55
C ARG A 408 -0.93 10.54 -16.23
N VAL A 409 -1.00 9.66 -17.23
CA VAL A 409 -1.43 8.27 -17.05
C VAL A 409 -0.36 7.46 -16.31
N THR A 410 0.92 7.79 -16.46
CA THR A 410 2.02 7.02 -15.82
C THR A 410 2.30 7.41 -14.37
N THR A 411 1.85 8.56 -13.90
CA THR A 411 2.09 9.02 -12.52
C THR A 411 1.17 8.33 -11.53
N GLN A 412 1.73 7.82 -10.42
CA GLN A 412 0.97 7.15 -9.36
C GLN A 412 0.10 6.01 -9.90
N LYS A 413 0.67 5.25 -10.85
CA LYS A 413 0.10 3.99 -11.36
C LYS A 413 1.14 2.91 -11.27
N TYR A 414 0.68 1.73 -10.87
CA TYR A 414 1.57 0.63 -10.57
C TYR A 414 1.23 -0.59 -11.42
N MET A 415 2.28 -1.27 -11.85
CA MET A 415 2.24 -2.48 -12.65
C MET A 415 2.77 -3.63 -11.80
N LEU A 416 1.96 -4.66 -11.62
CA LEU A 416 2.40 -5.94 -11.09
C LEU A 416 3.11 -6.71 -12.19
N THR A 417 4.37 -7.03 -11.94
CA THR A 417 5.19 -7.87 -12.81
C THR A 417 5.56 -9.14 -12.05
N PRO A 418 6.00 -10.21 -12.73
CA PRO A 418 6.46 -11.43 -12.06
C PRO A 418 7.63 -11.21 -11.09
N ARG A 419 8.31 -10.06 -11.16
CA ARG A 419 9.46 -9.71 -10.32
C ARG A 419 9.13 -8.70 -9.22
N GLY A 420 7.87 -8.28 -9.11
CA GLY A 420 7.41 -7.28 -8.14
C GLY A 420 6.53 -6.19 -8.75
N THR A 421 6.09 -5.26 -7.91
CA THR A 421 5.29 -4.10 -8.29
C THR A 421 6.17 -2.89 -8.61
N PHE A 422 6.00 -2.31 -9.79
CA PHE A 422 6.78 -1.14 -10.24
C PHE A 422 5.85 0.01 -10.64
N GLU A 423 6.24 1.26 -10.32
CA GLU A 423 5.56 2.43 -10.89
C GLU A 423 5.84 2.49 -12.40
N PHE A 424 4.86 2.90 -13.20
CA PHE A 424 5.06 3.08 -14.66
C PHE A 424 6.23 4.04 -14.96
N LYS A 425 6.40 5.08 -14.13
CA LYS A 425 7.49 6.06 -14.25
C LYS A 425 8.88 5.43 -14.18
N TYR A 426 9.04 4.31 -13.46
CA TYR A 426 10.31 3.61 -13.32
C TYR A 426 10.87 3.16 -14.68
N PHE A 427 9.99 2.85 -15.64
CA PHE A 427 10.42 2.41 -16.97
C PHE A 427 10.97 3.52 -17.86
N PHE A 428 10.79 4.79 -17.47
CA PHE A 428 11.27 5.95 -18.21
C PHE A 428 12.58 6.44 -17.64
N SER A 429 13.69 5.97 -18.22
CA SER A 429 15.04 6.33 -17.80
C SER A 429 15.74 7.22 -18.82
N SER A 430 16.68 8.04 -18.33
CA SER A 430 17.62 8.75 -19.19
C SER A 430 18.54 7.78 -19.94
N HIS A 431 18.82 8.09 -21.20
CA HIS A 431 19.66 7.30 -22.10
C HIS A 431 21.14 7.65 -21.82
N VAL A 432 22.01 6.65 -21.78
CA VAL A 432 23.46 6.84 -21.81
C VAL A 432 23.98 6.25 -23.11
N GLY A 433 24.81 7.02 -23.81
CA GLY A 433 25.38 6.60 -25.09
C GLY A 433 26.42 5.49 -24.90
N THR A 434 26.29 4.43 -25.68
CA THR A 434 27.25 3.31 -25.77
C THR A 434 28.07 3.47 -27.04
N SER A 435 29.34 3.04 -27.04
CA SER A 435 30.22 3.13 -28.22
C SER A 435 29.78 2.25 -29.40
N ASP A 436 29.09 1.13 -29.12
CA ASP A 436 28.57 0.18 -30.12
C ASP A 436 27.21 0.58 -30.73
N GLY A 437 26.70 1.78 -30.45
CA GLY A 437 25.39 2.22 -30.92
C GLY A 437 24.20 1.58 -30.19
N GLY A 438 24.46 0.79 -29.15
CA GLY A 438 23.45 0.39 -28.17
C GLY A 438 23.08 1.54 -27.24
N GLU A 439 21.88 1.50 -26.66
CA GLU A 439 21.46 2.47 -25.66
C GLU A 439 21.27 1.74 -24.33
N CYS A 440 22.02 2.14 -23.30
CA CYS A 440 21.87 1.60 -21.95
C CYS A 440 21.19 2.62 -21.05
N SER A 441 20.29 2.13 -20.19
CA SER A 441 19.62 2.93 -19.18
C SER A 441 20.50 3.12 -17.94
N ALA A 442 20.32 4.25 -17.25
CA ALA A 442 20.99 4.49 -15.97
C ALA A 442 20.59 3.46 -14.88
N THR A 443 19.38 2.91 -14.96
CA THR A 443 18.89 1.84 -14.07
C THR A 443 19.60 0.52 -14.35
N ALA A 444 19.80 0.14 -15.62
CA ALA A 444 20.60 -1.04 -15.97
C ALA A 444 22.04 -0.93 -15.44
N ILE A 445 22.68 0.24 -15.58
CA ILE A 445 24.05 0.46 -15.07
C ILE A 445 24.10 0.28 -13.55
N ARG A 446 23.12 0.82 -12.81
CA ARG A 446 23.02 0.63 -11.35
C ARG A 446 22.85 -0.83 -10.96
N ALA A 447 21.97 -1.56 -11.65
CA ALA A 447 21.75 -2.98 -11.42
C ALA A 447 23.01 -3.82 -11.73
N MET A 448 23.73 -3.51 -12.81
CA MET A 448 25.01 -4.15 -13.14
C MET A 448 26.08 -3.87 -12.08
N ILE A 449 26.20 -2.62 -11.61
CA ILE A 449 27.11 -2.29 -10.50
C ILE A 449 26.73 -3.09 -9.26
N LYS A 450 25.44 -3.17 -8.91
CA LYS A 450 24.97 -3.95 -7.76
C LYS A 450 25.31 -5.44 -7.90
N LYS A 451 25.14 -6.01 -9.10
CA LYS A 451 25.50 -7.40 -9.40
C LYS A 451 27.01 -7.63 -9.25
N LEU A 452 27.84 -6.78 -9.87
CA LEU A 452 29.30 -6.85 -9.78
C LEU A 452 29.81 -6.70 -8.34
N VAL A 453 29.18 -5.84 -7.54
CA VAL A 453 29.49 -5.68 -6.12
C VAL A 453 29.03 -6.89 -5.31
N SER A 454 27.89 -7.50 -5.62
CA SER A 454 27.42 -8.70 -4.91
C SER A 454 28.27 -9.95 -5.20
N GLU A 455 28.84 -10.04 -6.40
CA GLU A 455 29.73 -11.15 -6.82
C GLU A 455 31.19 -10.90 -6.41
N GLU A 456 31.49 -9.80 -5.72
CA GLU A 456 32.86 -9.44 -5.37
C GLU A 456 33.41 -10.25 -4.19
N ASN A 457 34.74 -10.41 -4.16
CA ASN A 457 35.41 -11.01 -3.01
C ASN A 457 35.51 -9.99 -1.86
N PRO A 458 34.96 -10.26 -0.65
CA PRO A 458 34.91 -9.28 0.45
C PRO A 458 36.31 -8.89 0.98
N ARG A 459 37.31 -9.74 0.78
CA ARG A 459 38.72 -9.49 1.15
C ARG A 459 39.42 -8.50 0.22
N LYS A 460 39.00 -8.42 -1.04
CA LYS A 460 39.57 -7.53 -2.05
C LYS A 460 38.44 -6.94 -2.90
N PRO A 461 37.71 -5.96 -2.35
CA PRO A 461 36.59 -5.33 -3.05
C PRO A 461 37.08 -4.66 -4.33
N LEU A 462 36.19 -4.61 -5.33
CA LEU A 462 36.48 -3.97 -6.61
C LEU A 462 36.52 -2.45 -6.42
N SER A 463 37.57 -1.82 -6.95
CA SER A 463 37.66 -0.35 -6.98
C SER A 463 36.75 0.22 -8.06
N ASP A 464 36.26 1.44 -7.85
CA ASP A 464 35.38 2.13 -8.81
C ASP A 464 36.03 2.26 -10.21
N ALA A 465 37.36 2.31 -10.29
CA ALA A 465 38.10 2.29 -11.56
C ALA A 465 38.00 0.92 -12.25
N LYS A 466 38.16 -0.17 -11.50
CA LYS A 466 38.07 -1.53 -12.05
C LYS A 466 36.65 -1.88 -12.51
N ILE A 467 35.63 -1.37 -11.81
CA ILE A 467 34.24 -1.49 -12.24
C ILE A 467 34.01 -0.72 -13.56
N ALA A 468 34.62 0.45 -13.72
CA ALA A 468 34.57 1.21 -14.97
C ALA A 468 35.20 0.43 -16.12
N ASP A 469 36.39 -0.12 -15.92
CA ASP A 469 37.11 -0.88 -16.94
C ASP A 469 36.29 -2.12 -17.39
N MET A 470 35.69 -2.85 -16.43
CA MET A 470 34.83 -4.00 -16.72
C MET A 470 33.56 -3.63 -17.50
N LEU A 471 32.99 -2.46 -17.23
CA LEU A 471 31.81 -1.98 -17.97
C LEU A 471 32.19 -1.51 -19.39
N ILE A 472 33.37 -0.91 -19.56
CA ILE A 472 33.93 -0.54 -20.86
C ILE A 472 34.19 -1.80 -21.70
N GLU A 473 34.71 -2.88 -21.10
CA GLU A 473 34.87 -4.18 -21.77
C GLU A 473 33.53 -4.78 -22.24
N GLN A 474 32.43 -4.47 -21.54
CA GLN A 474 31.06 -4.84 -21.93
C GLN A 474 30.43 -3.86 -22.94
N GLY A 475 31.20 -2.87 -23.41
CA GLY A 475 30.78 -1.86 -24.39
C GLY A 475 30.22 -0.58 -23.78
N ILE A 476 30.03 -0.51 -22.46
CA ILE A 476 29.37 0.61 -21.79
C ILE A 476 30.39 1.69 -21.43
N ASP A 477 30.31 2.85 -22.10
CA ASP A 477 31.21 3.98 -21.82
C ASP A 477 30.74 4.76 -20.58
N VAL A 478 31.40 4.52 -19.44
CA VAL A 478 31.10 5.19 -18.18
C VAL A 478 32.37 5.67 -17.48
N ALA A 479 32.35 6.93 -17.05
CA ALA A 479 33.43 7.49 -16.27
C ALA A 479 33.44 6.94 -14.82
N ARG A 480 34.62 6.91 -14.21
CA ARG A 480 34.79 6.56 -12.78
C ARG A 480 33.91 7.41 -11.84
N ARG A 481 33.79 8.73 -12.11
CA ARG A 481 32.98 9.65 -11.28
C ARG A 481 31.49 9.32 -11.31
N THR A 482 30.99 8.88 -12.47
CA THR A 482 29.57 8.46 -12.63
C THR A 482 29.27 7.19 -11.85
N ILE A 483 30.21 6.23 -11.83
CA ILE A 483 30.07 5.01 -11.02
C ILE A 483 30.07 5.33 -9.52
N ALA A 484 30.99 6.19 -9.06
CA ALA A 484 31.01 6.63 -7.66
C ALA A 484 29.68 7.29 -7.26
N LYS A 485 29.15 8.19 -8.10
CA LYS A 485 27.85 8.83 -7.87
C LYS A 485 26.70 7.83 -7.82
N TYR A 486 26.67 6.85 -8.72
CA TYR A 486 25.62 5.81 -8.72
C TYR A 486 25.76 4.86 -7.53
N ARG A 487 26.99 4.53 -7.11
CA ARG A 487 27.27 3.73 -5.92
C ARG A 487 26.79 4.42 -4.65
N GLU A 488 27.10 5.70 -4.48
CA GLU A 488 26.64 6.52 -3.36
C GLU A 488 25.12 6.65 -3.32
N ALA A 489 24.48 6.86 -4.47
CA ALA A 489 23.02 6.90 -4.57
C ALA A 489 22.33 5.58 -4.17
N MET A 490 23.04 4.44 -4.26
CA MET A 490 22.56 3.13 -3.81
C MET A 490 22.96 2.80 -2.37
N GLY A 491 23.62 3.71 -1.64
CA GLY A 491 24.10 3.47 -0.28
C GLY A 491 25.23 2.44 -0.18
N ILE A 492 25.89 2.10 -1.29
CA ILE A 492 27.01 1.14 -1.28
C ILE A 492 28.27 1.88 -0.84
N ALA A 493 28.94 1.39 0.21
CA ALA A 493 30.13 2.03 0.76
C ALA A 493 31.35 1.98 -0.19
N SER A 494 32.38 2.78 0.07
CA SER A 494 33.57 2.84 -0.79
C SER A 494 34.35 1.51 -0.76
N SER A 495 35.26 1.29 -1.72
CA SER A 495 36.09 0.07 -1.71
C SER A 495 36.90 -0.09 -0.42
N THR A 496 37.29 1.01 0.24
CA THR A 496 38.02 0.99 1.51
C THR A 496 37.12 0.48 2.64
N ASP A 497 35.88 0.96 2.65
CA ASP A 497 34.86 0.61 3.64
C ASP A 497 34.16 -0.72 3.32
N ARG A 498 34.38 -1.33 2.15
CA ARG A 498 33.86 -2.66 1.84
C ARG A 498 34.82 -3.79 2.20
N LYS A 499 36.10 -3.47 2.43
CA LYS A 499 37.10 -4.47 2.77
C LYS A 499 36.82 -5.05 4.17
N ARG A 500 36.39 -6.31 4.21
CA ARG A 500 36.22 -7.07 5.46
C ARG A 500 37.48 -7.90 5.72
N LEU A 501 37.87 -7.98 6.98
CA LEU A 501 38.99 -8.82 7.44
C LEU A 501 38.59 -10.30 7.52
N ILE A 502 37.29 -10.56 7.67
CA ILE A 502 36.67 -11.89 7.73
C ILE A 502 36.47 -12.39 6.28
#